data_AF-A0A7Z0HSG0-F1
#
_entry.id   AF-A0A7Z0HSG0-F1
#
_cell.length_a   1.000
_cell.length_b   1.000
_cell.length_c   1.000
_cell.angle_alpha   90.00
_cell.angle_beta   90.00
_cell.angle_gamma   90.00
#
_symmetry.space_group_name_H-M   'P 1'
#
loop_
_entity.id
_entity.type
_entity.pdbx_description
1 polymer ?
#
loop_
_entity_poly.entity_id
_entity_poly.type
_entity_poly.pdbx_seq_one_letter_code
_entity_poly.pdbx_strand_id
1 'polypeptide(L)'
;MSEQKRELTKKNQDFIFQFKKLLAQNSKLTGEQIEGIVTEVENNLLETQGKGQTAAQIYGTPTMAVQQYLDPKRTAKKLFDYKFSTLALDTSLAIFMLFAVVFGLTLFFSKNASNQGAGIVSLLLIAALGGSIYTGVVLKLTPNPKAKDKQEPTSRRWVYLLMAVVAWLGGFLILGMLPQVINPTLPPVVYIILGAAAFGVFRWNRKKYGLTGGFFAISQLSQQARLEASKK
;
A
#
# COMPACT_ATOMS: atom_id res chain seq x y z
N MET A 1 36.99 10.67 27.22
CA MET A 1 35.67 10.91 26.62
C MET A 1 35.05 9.55 26.36
N SER A 2 33.99 9.18 27.08
CA SER A 2 33.33 7.89 26.89
C SER A 2 32.45 7.96 25.63
N GLU A 3 32.84 7.23 24.57
CA GLU A 3 31.95 6.91 23.46
C GLU A 3 30.73 6.18 24.05
N GLN A 4 29.60 6.87 24.15
CA GLN A 4 28.34 6.23 24.49
C GLN A 4 27.96 5.36 23.30
N LYS A 5 28.24 4.06 23.39
CA LYS A 5 27.81 3.06 22.41
C LYS A 5 26.28 3.17 22.31
N ARG A 6 25.78 3.81 21.26
CA ARG A 6 24.33 3.97 21.06
C ARG A 6 23.78 2.58 20.80
N GLU A 7 23.02 2.04 21.73
CA GLU A 7 22.40 0.74 21.58
C GLU A 7 21.03 0.87 20.91
N LEU A 8 20.69 -0.13 20.09
CA LEU A 8 19.35 -0.24 19.53
C LEU A 8 18.33 -0.54 20.64
N THR A 9 17.09 -0.04 20.49
CA THR A 9 15.99 -0.49 21.35
C THR A 9 15.77 -2.00 21.23
N LYS A 10 15.24 -2.65 22.28
CA LYS A 10 14.96 -4.10 22.28
C LYS A 10 14.17 -4.56 21.05
N LYS A 11 13.15 -3.81 20.64
CA LYS A 11 12.35 -4.11 19.43
C LYS A 11 13.17 -4.09 18.14
N ASN A 12 14.10 -3.14 18.04
CA ASN A 12 14.98 -3.03 16.88
C ASN A 12 16.08 -4.10 16.90
N GLN A 13 16.59 -4.48 18.08
CA GLN A 13 17.52 -5.60 18.24
C GLN A 13 16.87 -6.92 17.82
N ASP A 14 15.65 -7.19 18.28
CA ASP A 14 14.89 -8.40 17.91
C ASP A 14 14.67 -8.48 16.38
N PHE A 15 14.37 -7.33 15.76
CA PHE A 15 14.25 -7.23 14.31
C PHE A 15 15.56 -7.57 13.61
N ILE A 16 16.68 -6.95 14.01
CA ILE A 16 18.00 -7.16 13.41
C ILE A 16 18.43 -8.62 13.54
N PHE A 17 18.19 -9.25 14.69
CA PHE A 17 18.49 -10.66 14.90
C PHE A 17 17.74 -11.55 13.90
N GLN A 18 16.42 -11.36 13.76
CA GLN A 18 15.61 -12.12 12.81
C GLN A 18 16.01 -11.83 11.36
N PHE A 19 16.29 -10.57 11.04
CA PHE A 19 16.72 -10.12 9.72
C PHE A 19 18.07 -10.74 9.30
N LYS A 20 19.09 -10.69 10.17
CA LYS A 20 20.41 -11.31 9.94
C LYS A 20 20.28 -12.82 9.76
N LYS A 21 19.47 -13.49 10.59
CA LYS A 21 19.20 -14.93 10.46
C LYS A 21 18.59 -15.27 9.10
N LEU A 22 17.61 -14.49 8.65
CA LEU A 22 16.94 -14.70 7.35
C LEU A 22 17.86 -14.40 6.15
N LEU A 23 18.77 -13.42 6.25
CA LEU A 23 19.79 -13.16 5.22
C LEU A 23 20.77 -14.32 5.12
N ALA A 24 21.26 -14.83 6.27
CA ALA A 24 22.21 -15.94 6.33
C ALA A 24 21.62 -17.27 5.81
N GLN A 25 20.30 -17.43 5.88
CA GLN A 25 19.60 -18.57 5.28
C GLN A 25 19.55 -18.51 3.74
N ASN A 26 19.95 -17.40 3.12
CA ASN A 26 19.94 -17.26 1.68
C ASN A 26 21.34 -17.47 1.07
N SER A 27 21.46 -18.44 0.16
CA SER A 27 22.72 -18.81 -0.49
C SER A 27 23.25 -17.80 -1.51
N LYS A 28 22.54 -16.70 -1.78
CA LYS A 28 22.93 -15.68 -2.76
C LYS A 28 23.87 -14.61 -2.24
N LEU A 29 24.06 -14.50 -0.92
CA LEU A 29 24.87 -13.46 -0.29
C LEU A 29 26.08 -14.06 0.41
N THR A 30 27.25 -13.41 0.29
CA THR A 30 28.43 -13.74 1.08
C THR A 30 28.32 -13.20 2.51
N GLY A 31 29.11 -13.75 3.45
CA GLY A 31 29.15 -13.25 4.83
C GLY A 31 29.46 -11.75 4.92
N GLU A 32 30.37 -11.25 4.09
CA GLU A 32 30.72 -9.82 4.03
C GLU A 32 29.55 -8.96 3.52
N GLN A 33 28.82 -9.43 2.50
CA GLN A 33 27.63 -8.73 2.01
C GLN A 33 26.54 -8.66 3.07
N ILE A 34 26.35 -9.74 3.84
CA ILE A 34 25.40 -9.79 4.95
C ILE A 34 25.79 -8.79 6.04
N GLU A 35 27.05 -8.78 6.48
CA GLU A 35 27.51 -7.82 7.50
C GLU A 35 27.39 -6.37 7.02
N GLY A 36 27.68 -6.08 5.75
CA GLY A 36 27.50 -4.75 5.18
C GLY A 36 26.03 -4.30 5.19
N ILE A 37 25.11 -5.18 4.79
CA ILE A 37 23.66 -4.92 4.80
C ILE A 37 23.16 -4.73 6.23
N VAL A 38 23.55 -5.60 7.16
CA VAL A 38 23.14 -5.50 8.57
C VAL A 38 23.64 -4.19 9.18
N THR A 39 24.90 -3.84 8.94
CA THR A 39 25.50 -2.57 9.41
C THR A 39 24.75 -1.36 8.86
N GLU A 40 24.36 -1.37 7.58
CA GLU A 40 23.55 -0.31 6.96
C GLU A 40 22.20 -0.14 7.69
N VAL A 41 21.51 -1.24 7.97
CA VAL A 41 20.21 -1.24 8.66
C VAL A 41 20.37 -0.81 10.12
N GLU A 42 21.38 -1.30 10.84
CA GLU A 42 21.67 -0.93 12.22
C GLU A 42 21.94 0.56 12.36
N ASN A 43 22.80 1.14 11.50
CA ASN A 43 23.11 2.57 11.52
C ASN A 43 21.86 3.43 11.29
N ASN A 44 21.02 3.08 10.31
CA ASN A 44 19.77 3.79 10.07
C ASN A 44 18.85 3.72 11.30
N LEU A 45 18.72 2.54 11.93
CA LEU A 45 17.90 2.39 13.12
C LEU A 45 18.45 3.20 14.31
N LEU A 46 19.76 3.30 14.48
CA LEU A 46 20.38 4.14 15.52
C LEU A 46 20.05 5.64 15.31
N GLU A 47 19.98 6.09 14.06
CA GLU A 47 19.61 7.47 13.72
C GLU A 47 18.10 7.74 13.89
N THR A 48 17.25 6.79 13.51
CA THR A 48 15.80 7.00 13.47
C THR A 48 15.09 6.65 14.78
N GLN A 49 15.66 5.78 15.62
CA GLN A 49 15.00 5.34 16.85
C GLN A 49 14.80 6.48 17.86
N GLY A 50 15.70 7.48 17.88
CA GLY A 50 15.54 8.68 18.69
C GLY A 50 14.31 9.52 18.30
N LYS A 51 13.78 9.30 17.09
CA LYS A 51 12.56 9.92 16.56
C LYS A 51 11.31 9.05 16.78
N GLY A 52 11.41 7.97 17.58
CA GLY A 52 10.32 7.05 17.88
C GLY A 52 9.98 6.06 16.75
N GLN A 53 10.82 5.98 15.70
CA GLN A 53 10.60 5.07 14.58
C GLN A 53 11.18 3.69 14.87
N THR A 54 10.38 2.65 14.68
CA THR A 54 10.79 1.25 14.85
C THR A 54 11.18 0.62 13.51
N ALA A 55 12.00 -0.43 13.57
CA ALA A 55 12.37 -1.19 12.37
C ALA A 55 11.15 -1.73 11.60
N ALA A 56 10.09 -2.13 12.30
CA ALA A 56 8.85 -2.58 11.66
C ALA A 56 8.14 -1.48 10.87
N GLN A 57 8.22 -0.22 11.32
CA GLN A 57 7.65 0.92 10.60
C GLN A 57 8.47 1.31 9.38
N ILE A 58 9.80 1.15 9.45
CA ILE A 58 10.74 1.55 8.39
C ILE A 58 10.83 0.46 7.31
N TYR A 59 10.93 -0.79 7.73
CA TYR A 59 11.30 -1.92 6.87
C TYR A 59 10.19 -2.98 6.71
N GLY A 60 9.10 -2.90 7.49
CA GLY A 60 8.07 -3.93 7.52
C GLY A 60 8.48 -5.15 8.36
N THR A 61 8.10 -6.35 7.95
CA THR A 61 8.55 -7.57 8.65
C THR A 61 10.01 -7.91 8.29
N PRO A 62 10.75 -8.65 9.13
CA PRO A 62 12.11 -9.10 8.79
C PRO A 62 12.21 -9.82 7.45
N THR A 63 11.20 -10.63 7.10
CA THR A 63 11.10 -11.30 5.80
C THR A 63 10.97 -10.32 4.65
N MET A 64 10.13 -9.29 4.79
CA MET A 64 9.99 -8.23 3.77
C MET A 64 11.31 -7.47 3.61
N ALA A 65 11.98 -7.15 4.71
CA ALA A 65 13.27 -6.49 4.68
C ALA A 65 14.32 -7.34 3.96
N VAL A 66 14.44 -8.62 4.30
CA VAL A 66 15.36 -9.55 3.61
C VAL A 66 15.08 -9.60 2.12
N GLN A 67 13.81 -9.62 1.72
CA GLN A 67 13.42 -9.61 0.31
C GLN A 67 13.86 -8.32 -0.42
N GLN A 68 13.90 -7.17 0.26
CA GLN A 68 14.42 -5.91 -0.32
C GLN A 68 15.91 -5.97 -0.65
N TYR A 69 16.69 -6.79 0.07
CA TYR A 69 18.14 -6.92 -0.12
C TYR A 69 18.54 -8.13 -0.97
N LEU A 70 17.69 -9.17 -1.05
CA LEU A 70 17.92 -10.36 -1.86
C LEU A 70 17.43 -10.27 -3.30
N ASP A 71 16.43 -9.43 -3.56
CA ASP A 71 16.02 -9.14 -4.92
C ASP A 71 16.99 -8.07 -5.46
N PRO A 72 17.85 -8.37 -6.47
CA PRO A 72 18.80 -7.40 -7.03
C PRO A 72 18.14 -6.17 -7.64
N LYS A 73 16.81 -6.10 -7.62
CA LYS A 73 16.03 -4.92 -7.97
C LYS A 73 15.95 -3.94 -6.79
N ARG A 74 17.10 -3.35 -6.47
CA ARG A 74 17.21 -1.91 -6.14
C ARG A 74 16.64 -1.01 -7.26
N THR A 75 16.11 -1.60 -8.34
CA THR A 75 15.21 -1.06 -9.36
C THR A 75 13.73 -1.39 -9.15
N ALA A 76 13.26 -1.58 -7.90
CA ALA A 76 11.83 -1.41 -7.64
C ALA A 76 11.48 0.04 -7.97
N LYS A 77 10.67 0.24 -9.02
CA LYS A 77 10.17 1.56 -9.42
C LYS A 77 9.67 2.29 -8.17
N LYS A 78 10.11 3.53 -7.98
CA LYS A 78 9.62 4.39 -6.91
C LYS A 78 8.18 4.78 -7.18
N LEU A 79 7.49 5.34 -6.18
CA LEU A 79 6.10 5.78 -6.31
C LEU A 79 5.85 6.58 -7.60
N PHE A 80 6.72 7.55 -7.89
CA PHE A 80 6.62 8.45 -9.05
C PHE A 80 7.19 7.90 -10.37
N ASP A 81 7.61 6.63 -10.39
CA ASP A 81 8.00 5.93 -11.62
C ASP A 81 6.82 5.15 -12.23
N TYR A 82 5.74 4.94 -11.48
CA TYR A 82 4.52 4.33 -11.98
C TYR A 82 3.59 5.36 -12.61
N LYS A 83 2.87 4.94 -13.65
CA LYS A 83 1.77 5.73 -14.21
C LYS A 83 0.63 5.80 -13.21
N PHE A 84 -0.08 6.93 -13.17
CA PHE A 84 -1.30 7.10 -12.38
C PHE A 84 -2.29 5.95 -12.60
N SER A 85 -2.56 5.60 -13.87
CA SER A 85 -3.51 4.55 -14.22
C SER A 85 -3.13 3.18 -13.69
N THR A 86 -1.84 2.85 -13.62
CA THR A 86 -1.36 1.59 -13.06
C THR A 86 -1.67 1.49 -11.56
N LEU A 87 -1.40 2.56 -10.81
CA LEU A 87 -1.63 2.63 -9.37
C LEU A 87 -3.12 2.75 -9.04
N ALA A 88 -3.87 3.53 -9.81
CA ALA A 88 -5.31 3.68 -9.67
C ALA A 88 -6.02 2.36 -9.92
N LEU A 89 -5.69 1.65 -11.02
CA LEU A 89 -6.26 0.34 -11.31
C LEU A 89 -5.94 -0.67 -10.21
N ASP A 90 -4.69 -0.71 -9.72
CA ASP A 90 -4.29 -1.60 -8.63
C ASP A 90 -5.13 -1.38 -7.37
N THR A 91 -5.25 -0.11 -6.96
CA THR A 91 -6.01 0.30 -5.78
C THR A 91 -7.51 0.05 -5.96
N SER A 92 -8.06 0.34 -7.14
CA SER A 92 -9.46 0.10 -7.47
C SER A 92 -9.81 -1.38 -7.43
N LEU A 93 -8.94 -2.26 -7.95
CA LEU A 93 -9.14 -3.70 -7.88
C LEU A 93 -9.07 -4.19 -6.42
N ALA A 94 -8.17 -3.64 -5.60
CA ALA A 94 -8.12 -3.93 -4.17
C ALA A 94 -9.43 -3.57 -3.44
N ILE A 95 -9.96 -2.36 -3.68
CA ILE A 95 -11.23 -1.91 -3.09
C ILE A 95 -12.40 -2.74 -3.62
N PHE A 96 -12.43 -3.03 -4.92
CA PHE A 96 -13.48 -3.85 -5.52
C PHE A 96 -13.49 -5.26 -4.94
N MET A 97 -12.32 -5.91 -4.79
CA MET A 97 -12.22 -7.22 -4.15
C MET A 97 -12.74 -7.20 -2.71
N LEU A 98 -12.40 -6.16 -1.94
CA LEU A 98 -12.92 -5.99 -0.59
C LEU A 98 -14.46 -5.92 -0.60
N PHE A 99 -15.05 -5.08 -1.45
CA PHE A 99 -16.50 -4.98 -1.54
C PHE A 99 -17.15 -6.27 -2.05
N ALA A 100 -16.60 -6.90 -3.09
CA ALA A 100 -17.13 -8.15 -3.62
C ALA A 100 -17.18 -9.25 -2.54
N VAL A 101 -16.15 -9.35 -1.71
CA VAL A 101 -16.13 -10.29 -0.58
C VAL A 101 -17.14 -9.88 0.49
N VAL A 102 -17.14 -8.62 0.93
CA VAL A 102 -18.05 -8.15 1.99
C VAL A 102 -19.51 -8.34 1.57
N PHE A 103 -19.91 -7.82 0.40
CA PHE A 103 -21.29 -7.95 -0.08
C PHE A 103 -21.66 -9.40 -0.44
N GLY A 104 -20.73 -10.16 -1.03
CA GLY A 104 -20.95 -11.58 -1.32
C GLY A 104 -21.24 -12.37 -0.05
N LEU A 105 -20.46 -12.17 1.01
CA LEU A 105 -20.69 -12.84 2.30
C LEU A 105 -21.96 -12.33 2.99
N THR A 106 -22.20 -11.01 3.01
CA THR A 106 -23.41 -10.44 3.62
C THR A 106 -24.68 -10.97 2.96
N LEU A 107 -24.72 -11.04 1.63
CA LEU A 107 -25.87 -11.59 0.90
C LEU A 107 -26.01 -13.11 1.09
N PHE A 108 -24.90 -13.85 1.18
CA PHE A 108 -24.92 -15.30 1.40
C PHE A 108 -25.54 -15.68 2.75
N PHE A 109 -25.29 -14.88 3.79
CA PHE A 109 -25.84 -15.12 5.13
C PHE A 109 -27.16 -14.36 5.42
N SER A 110 -27.63 -13.52 4.50
CA SER A 110 -28.88 -12.77 4.69
C SER A 110 -30.11 -13.62 4.39
N LYS A 111 -31.08 -13.63 5.30
CA LYS A 111 -32.39 -14.27 5.10
C LYS A 111 -33.28 -13.54 4.08
N ASN A 112 -32.96 -12.27 3.77
CA ASN A 112 -33.66 -11.42 2.80
C ASN A 112 -32.65 -10.80 1.83
N ALA A 113 -32.27 -11.56 0.81
CA ALA A 113 -31.22 -11.21 -0.15
C ALA A 113 -31.61 -10.09 -1.15
N SER A 114 -32.90 -9.79 -1.32
CA SER A 114 -33.37 -8.92 -2.41
C SER A 114 -33.08 -7.42 -2.23
N ASN A 115 -32.85 -6.93 -1.01
CA ASN A 115 -32.71 -5.49 -0.72
C ASN A 115 -31.46 -5.09 0.09
N GLN A 116 -30.51 -6.00 0.33
CA GLN A 116 -29.35 -5.74 1.22
C GLN A 116 -27.99 -5.69 0.49
N GLY A 117 -27.98 -5.74 -0.85
CA GLY A 117 -26.76 -5.71 -1.65
C GLY A 117 -26.56 -4.38 -2.37
N ALA A 118 -25.31 -3.93 -2.50
CA ALA A 118 -24.97 -2.88 -3.46
C ALA A 118 -24.96 -3.45 -4.87
N GLY A 119 -25.66 -2.81 -5.80
CA GLY A 119 -25.70 -3.22 -7.19
C GLY A 119 -24.31 -3.22 -7.84
N ILE A 120 -24.12 -4.09 -8.84
CA ILE A 120 -22.80 -4.35 -9.41
C ILE A 120 -22.15 -3.11 -10.07
N VAL A 121 -22.95 -2.30 -10.74
CA VAL A 121 -22.45 -1.09 -11.43
C VAL A 121 -21.96 -0.08 -10.41
N SER A 122 -22.71 0.11 -9.32
CA SER A 122 -22.29 0.98 -8.22
C SER A 122 -20.98 0.51 -7.61
N LEU A 123 -20.83 -0.80 -7.35
CA LEU A 123 -19.60 -1.35 -6.78
C LEU A 123 -18.37 -1.14 -7.65
N LEU A 124 -18.49 -1.36 -8.96
CA LEU A 124 -17.40 -1.14 -9.90
C LEU A 124 -17.02 0.35 -9.95
N LEU A 125 -18.02 1.23 -10.09
CA LEU A 125 -17.78 2.67 -10.22
C LEU A 125 -17.23 3.28 -8.93
N ILE A 126 -17.74 2.89 -7.76
CA ILE A 126 -17.25 3.42 -6.48
C ILE A 126 -15.84 2.93 -6.17
N ALA A 127 -15.50 1.70 -6.56
CA ALA A 127 -14.13 1.19 -6.42
C ALA A 127 -13.17 1.89 -7.40
N ALA A 128 -13.61 2.14 -8.64
CA ALA A 128 -12.86 2.93 -9.62
C ALA A 128 -12.60 4.36 -9.11
N LEU A 129 -13.66 5.02 -8.61
CA LEU A 129 -13.59 6.36 -8.03
C LEU A 129 -12.68 6.39 -6.81
N GLY A 130 -12.89 5.50 -5.85
CA GLY A 130 -12.10 5.41 -4.61
C GLY A 130 -10.62 5.15 -4.88
N GLY A 131 -10.30 4.20 -5.76
CA GLY A 131 -8.90 3.91 -6.12
C GLY A 131 -8.21 5.07 -6.85
N SER A 132 -8.95 5.78 -7.70
CA SER A 132 -8.45 6.98 -8.39
C SER A 132 -8.22 8.16 -7.43
N ILE A 133 -9.19 8.45 -6.57
CA ILE A 133 -9.08 9.49 -5.53
C ILE A 133 -7.90 9.17 -4.61
N TYR A 134 -7.83 7.94 -4.08
CA TYR A 134 -6.76 7.52 -3.18
C TYR A 134 -5.39 7.67 -3.83
N THR A 135 -5.24 7.21 -5.07
CA THR A 135 -4.00 7.35 -5.85
C THR A 135 -3.63 8.81 -6.05
N GLY A 136 -4.60 9.65 -6.42
CA GLY A 136 -4.38 11.08 -6.62
C GLY A 136 -3.92 11.78 -5.35
N VAL A 137 -4.59 11.51 -4.22
CA VAL A 137 -4.22 12.04 -2.90
C VAL A 137 -2.82 11.59 -2.51
N VAL A 138 -2.50 10.30 -2.63
CA VAL A 138 -1.18 9.77 -2.27
C VAL A 138 -0.09 10.41 -3.11
N LEU A 139 -0.25 10.48 -4.44
CA LEU A 139 0.74 11.11 -5.32
C LEU A 139 0.88 12.61 -5.06
N LYS A 140 -0.21 13.33 -4.77
CA LYS A 140 -0.18 14.77 -4.52
C LYS A 140 0.45 15.12 -3.17
N LEU A 141 0.18 14.33 -2.13
CA LEU A 141 0.62 14.63 -0.76
C LEU A 141 1.98 14.03 -0.41
N THR A 142 2.50 13.11 -1.24
CA THR A 142 3.81 12.51 -1.02
C THR A 142 4.91 13.36 -1.65
N PRO A 143 6.03 13.58 -0.95
CA PRO A 143 7.19 14.28 -1.50
C PRO A 143 7.64 13.70 -2.83
N ASN A 144 7.58 14.51 -3.90
CA ASN A 144 8.11 14.10 -5.20
C ASN A 144 9.55 14.58 -5.36
N PRO A 145 10.57 13.69 -5.33
CA PRO A 145 11.96 14.08 -5.48
C PRO A 145 12.31 14.63 -6.87
N LYS A 146 11.41 14.46 -7.86
CA LYS A 146 11.58 14.98 -9.23
C LYS A 146 10.90 16.35 -9.43
N ALA A 147 10.09 16.81 -8.49
CA ALA A 147 9.43 18.12 -8.61
C ALA A 147 10.39 19.24 -8.18
N LYS A 148 10.47 20.32 -8.98
CA LYS A 148 11.25 21.51 -8.64
C LYS A 148 10.60 22.37 -7.54
N ASP A 149 9.30 22.19 -7.30
CA ASP A 149 8.53 22.99 -6.35
C ASP A 149 8.63 22.52 -4.91
N LYS A 150 8.53 23.49 -3.99
CA LYS A 150 8.41 23.24 -2.55
C LYS A 150 7.15 22.41 -2.28
N GLN A 151 7.28 21.43 -1.38
CA GLN A 151 6.15 20.60 -0.94
C GLN A 151 4.96 21.46 -0.50
N GLU A 152 3.75 20.99 -0.80
CA GLU A 152 2.51 21.64 -0.37
C GLU A 152 2.51 21.85 1.16
N PRO A 153 2.17 23.07 1.63
CA PRO A 153 2.14 23.38 3.06
C PRO A 153 1.15 22.47 3.78
N THR A 154 1.48 22.10 5.02
CA THR A 154 0.70 21.14 5.83
C THR A 154 -0.77 21.52 5.97
N SER A 155 -1.10 22.82 6.01
CA SER A 155 -2.48 23.32 6.08
C SER A 155 -3.33 22.95 4.86
N ARG A 156 -2.75 22.98 3.65
CA ARG A 156 -3.47 22.63 2.41
C ARG A 156 -3.71 21.12 2.28
N ARG A 157 -2.94 20.28 3.01
CA ARG A 157 -3.12 18.83 2.99
C ARG A 157 -4.48 18.41 3.52
N TRP A 158 -4.95 19.05 4.59
CA TRP A 158 -6.27 18.80 5.16
C TRP A 158 -7.40 19.13 4.19
N VAL A 159 -7.24 20.20 3.39
CA VAL A 159 -8.21 20.56 2.34
C VAL A 159 -8.30 19.47 1.28
N TYR A 160 -7.16 18.95 0.79
CA TYR A 160 -7.17 17.85 -0.18
C TYR A 160 -7.80 16.58 0.38
N LEU A 161 -7.52 16.23 1.64
CA LEU A 161 -8.13 15.08 2.30
C LEU A 161 -9.64 15.25 2.48
N LEU A 162 -10.08 16.43 2.91
CA LEU A 162 -11.51 16.75 3.04
C LEU A 162 -12.22 16.66 1.69
N MET A 163 -11.64 17.28 0.65
CA MET A 163 -12.17 17.21 -0.71
C MET A 163 -12.27 15.77 -1.23
N ALA A 164 -11.26 14.93 -0.94
CA ALA A 164 -11.27 13.53 -1.32
C ALA A 164 -12.40 12.75 -0.63
N VAL A 165 -12.63 12.99 0.67
CA VAL A 165 -13.73 12.37 1.42
C VAL A 165 -15.07 12.84 0.89
N VAL A 166 -15.24 14.14 0.64
CA VAL A 166 -16.47 14.72 0.08
C VAL A 166 -16.74 14.14 -1.31
N ALA A 167 -15.73 14.06 -2.18
CA ALA A 167 -15.87 13.47 -3.51
C ALA A 167 -16.26 11.98 -3.45
N TRP A 168 -15.66 11.23 -2.53
CA TRP A 168 -15.98 9.81 -2.34
C TRP A 168 -17.40 9.60 -1.80
N LEU A 169 -17.81 10.37 -0.78
CA LEU A 169 -19.17 10.33 -0.24
C LEU A 169 -20.21 10.78 -1.26
N GLY A 170 -19.94 11.87 -2.00
CA GLY A 170 -20.81 12.35 -3.06
C GLY A 170 -20.98 11.29 -4.16
N GLY A 171 -19.89 10.64 -4.59
CA GLY A 171 -19.95 9.52 -5.51
C GLY A 171 -20.75 8.34 -4.97
N PHE A 172 -20.57 7.99 -3.69
CA PHE A 172 -21.34 6.93 -3.04
C PHE A 172 -22.85 7.23 -3.05
N LEU A 173 -23.25 8.46 -2.70
CA LEU A 173 -24.65 8.88 -2.71
C LEU A 173 -25.25 8.84 -4.13
N ILE A 174 -24.55 9.41 -5.12
CA ILE A 174 -25.01 9.43 -6.52
C ILE A 174 -25.18 8.01 -7.06
N LEU A 175 -24.19 7.14 -6.83
CA LEU A 175 -24.25 5.75 -7.29
C LEU A 175 -25.34 4.95 -6.57
N GLY A 176 -25.60 5.24 -5.30
CA GLY A 176 -26.70 4.64 -4.54
C GLY A 176 -28.10 4.96 -5.09
N MET A 177 -28.24 6.01 -5.91
CA MET A 177 -29.49 6.37 -6.57
C MET A 177 -29.71 5.67 -7.92
N LEU A 178 -28.76 4.84 -8.38
CA LEU A 178 -28.91 4.14 -9.66
C LEU A 178 -30.06 3.12 -9.61
N PRO A 179 -30.99 3.13 -10.58
CA PRO A 179 -32.11 2.21 -10.60
C PRO A 179 -31.67 0.76 -10.84
N GLN A 180 -32.41 -0.20 -10.28
CA GLN A 180 -32.07 -1.62 -10.34
C GLN A 180 -31.94 -2.18 -11.77
N VAL A 181 -32.62 -1.57 -12.75
CA VAL A 181 -32.53 -1.96 -14.18
C VAL A 181 -31.10 -1.88 -14.71
N ILE A 182 -30.35 -0.84 -14.32
CA ILE A 182 -28.96 -0.66 -14.75
C ILE A 182 -27.96 -1.05 -13.66
N ASN A 183 -28.42 -1.19 -12.41
CA ASN A 183 -27.59 -1.51 -11.26
C ASN A 183 -28.18 -2.70 -10.47
N PRO A 184 -28.31 -3.89 -11.09
CA PRO A 184 -28.92 -5.03 -10.43
C PRO A 184 -28.03 -5.55 -9.30
N THR A 185 -28.67 -6.07 -8.26
CA THR A 185 -28.01 -6.92 -7.27
C THR A 185 -27.84 -8.32 -7.84
N LEU A 186 -26.64 -8.87 -7.71
CA LEU A 186 -26.33 -10.20 -8.26
C LEU A 186 -26.48 -11.28 -7.19
N PRO A 187 -26.59 -12.56 -7.57
CA PRO A 187 -26.51 -13.65 -6.60
C PRO A 187 -25.17 -13.64 -5.83
N PRO A 188 -25.15 -14.03 -4.55
CA PRO A 188 -23.95 -13.98 -3.70
C PRO A 188 -22.70 -14.60 -4.33
N VAL A 189 -22.87 -15.78 -4.96
CA VAL A 189 -21.80 -16.53 -5.62
C VAL A 189 -21.15 -15.73 -6.74
N VAL A 190 -21.92 -14.91 -7.46
CA VAL A 190 -21.39 -14.09 -8.57
C VAL A 190 -20.44 -13.03 -8.05
N TYR A 191 -20.71 -12.41 -6.90
CA TYR A 191 -19.78 -11.46 -6.28
C TYR A 191 -18.44 -12.14 -5.93
N ILE A 192 -18.47 -13.38 -5.41
CA ILE A 192 -17.24 -14.12 -5.09
C ILE A 192 -16.43 -14.41 -6.37
N ILE A 193 -17.09 -14.84 -7.44
CA ILE A 193 -16.44 -15.07 -8.75
C ILE A 193 -15.81 -13.78 -9.28
N LEU A 194 -16.52 -12.65 -9.19
CA LEU A 194 -16.01 -11.35 -9.61
C LEU A 194 -14.81 -10.90 -8.77
N GLY A 195 -14.83 -11.15 -7.46
CA GLY A 195 -13.69 -10.90 -6.58
C GLY A 195 -12.46 -11.73 -6.99
N ALA A 196 -12.64 -13.03 -7.29
CA ALA A 196 -11.58 -13.89 -7.77
C ALA A 196 -11.04 -13.46 -9.15
N ALA A 197 -11.92 -13.06 -10.07
CA ALA A 197 -11.54 -12.52 -11.37
C ALA A 197 -10.73 -11.21 -11.22
N ALA A 198 -11.19 -10.30 -10.35
CA ALA A 198 -10.48 -9.07 -10.03
C ALA A 198 -9.10 -9.34 -9.43
N PHE A 199 -8.95 -10.37 -8.60
CA PHE A 199 -7.64 -10.81 -8.10
C PHE A 199 -6.71 -11.27 -9.22
N GLY A 200 -7.24 -11.97 -10.21
CA GLY A 200 -6.51 -12.35 -11.42
C GLY A 200 -5.97 -11.11 -12.17
N VAL A 201 -6.85 -10.14 -12.45
CA VAL A 201 -6.46 -8.88 -13.11
C VAL A 201 -5.47 -8.08 -12.27
N PHE A 202 -5.64 -8.06 -10.95
CA PHE A 202 -4.76 -7.39 -10.00
C PHE A 202 -3.34 -7.96 -10.06
N ARG A 203 -3.20 -9.30 -10.00
CA ARG A 203 -1.90 -9.98 -10.13
C ARG A 203 -1.27 -9.74 -11.50
N TRP A 204 -2.08 -9.74 -12.56
CA TRP A 204 -1.60 -9.45 -13.91
C TRP A 204 -1.09 -8.02 -14.04
N ASN A 205 -1.84 -7.00 -13.57
CA ASN A 205 -1.42 -5.60 -13.56
C ASN A 205 -0.07 -5.43 -12.85
N ARG A 206 0.07 -6.05 -11.67
CA ARG A 206 1.30 -6.02 -10.88
C ARG A 206 2.49 -6.67 -11.59
N LYS A 207 2.29 -7.88 -12.12
CA LYS A 207 3.34 -8.59 -12.87
C LYS A 207 3.78 -7.82 -14.11
N LYS A 208 2.81 -7.25 -14.86
CA LYS A 208 3.08 -6.50 -16.09
C LYS A 208 3.89 -5.23 -15.85
N TYR A 209 3.58 -4.47 -14.80
CA TYR A 209 4.21 -3.17 -14.54
C TYR A 209 5.33 -3.21 -13.49
N GLY A 210 5.55 -4.37 -12.88
CA GLY A 210 6.58 -4.59 -11.85
C GLY A 210 6.21 -3.93 -10.52
N LEU A 211 4.92 -3.92 -10.15
CA LEU A 211 4.47 -3.41 -8.85
C LEU A 211 4.58 -4.52 -7.81
N THR A 212 5.39 -4.27 -6.77
CA THR A 212 5.65 -5.21 -5.67
C THR A 212 5.01 -4.69 -4.37
N GLY A 213 4.83 -5.58 -3.39
CA GLY A 213 4.22 -5.26 -2.10
C GLY A 213 2.85 -5.91 -1.86
N GLY A 214 2.24 -5.58 -0.73
CA GLY A 214 0.93 -6.10 -0.31
C GLY A 214 -0.26 -5.40 -0.97
N PHE A 215 -1.47 -5.59 -0.47
CA PHE A 215 -2.69 -4.89 -0.97
C PHE A 215 -2.57 -3.36 -0.95
N PHE A 216 -1.75 -2.81 -0.05
CA PHE A 216 -1.48 -1.37 0.08
C PHE A 216 -0.09 -0.97 -0.44
N ALA A 217 0.32 -1.51 -1.59
CA ALA A 217 1.63 -1.27 -2.19
C ALA A 217 1.92 0.23 -2.41
N ILE A 218 0.95 0.99 -2.91
CA ILE A 218 1.10 2.44 -3.12
C ILE A 218 1.40 3.19 -1.80
N SER A 219 0.84 2.74 -0.68
CA SER A 219 1.07 3.33 0.65
C SER A 219 2.48 3.01 1.14
N GLN A 220 2.98 1.79 0.89
CA GLN A 220 4.36 1.40 1.19
C GLN A 220 5.37 2.25 0.39
N LEU A 221 5.15 2.40 -0.92
CA LEU A 221 5.96 3.24 -1.81
C LEU A 221 5.94 4.72 -1.37
N SER A 222 4.77 5.20 -0.90
CA SER A 222 4.60 6.54 -0.35
C SER A 222 5.40 6.76 0.93
N GLN A 223 5.40 5.80 1.85
CA GLN A 223 6.20 5.89 3.08
C GLN A 223 7.70 5.86 2.79
N GLN A 224 8.14 4.99 1.88
CA GLN A 224 9.54 4.95 1.43
C GLN A 224 9.97 6.31 0.86
N ALA A 225 9.16 6.91 -0.03
CA ALA A 225 9.45 8.24 -0.58
C ALA A 225 9.55 9.34 0.49
N ARG A 226 8.72 9.28 1.55
CA ARG A 226 8.77 10.23 2.68
C ARG A 226 10.04 10.06 3.51
N LEU A 227 10.43 8.82 3.79
CA LEU A 227 11.66 8.52 4.52
C LEU A 227 12.90 8.98 3.76
N GLU A 228 12.96 8.72 2.46
CA GLU A 228 14.03 9.24 1.60
C GLU A 228 14.09 10.77 1.61
N ALA A 229 12.94 11.44 1.56
CA ALA A 229 12.88 12.90 1.62
C ALA A 229 13.32 13.48 2.97
N SER A 230 13.11 12.75 4.08
CA SER A 230 13.51 13.21 5.42
C SER A 230 15.01 13.07 5.72
N LYS A 231 15.75 12.33 4.89
CA LYS A 231 17.20 12.13 5.00
C LYS A 231 18.00 13.22 4.26
N LYS A 232 17.34 14.07 3.48
CA LYS A 232 17.91 15.25 2.81
C LYS A 232 17.66 16.49 3.66
#